data_AF-A0A7W4P2G0-F1
#
_entry.id   AF-A0A7W4P2G0-F1
#
_cell.length_a   1.000
_cell.length_b   1.000
_cell.length_c   1.000
_cell.angle_alpha   90.00
_cell.angle_beta   90.00
_cell.angle_gamma   90.00
#
_symmetry.space_group_name_H-M   'P 1'
#
loop_
_entity.id
_entity.type
_entity.pdbx_description
1 polymer ?
#
loop_
_entity_poly.entity_id
_entity_poly.type
_entity_poly.pdbx_seq_one_letter_code
_entity_poly.pdbx_strand_id
1 'polypeptide(L)'
;MKGLDLINKLHADDLKPAIDRYVRWIIASRADGAEVDQCEVELAEALDELGKAAKAAREALRASVHDEMLECGILQFDTLNFSASHVAGAQRATVTDLKKLRAARPDLFKPQPDNLDTAALTKLLKAGIMVDGAELSNGGAGHIQIKARKDQAA
;
A
#
# COMPACT_ATOMS: atom_id res chain seq x y z
N MET A 1 -8.67 3.98 -17.56
CA MET A 1 -10.09 3.76 -17.19
C MET A 1 -10.47 4.91 -16.27
N LYS A 2 -11.57 5.64 -16.51
CA LYS A 2 -11.94 6.79 -15.67
C LYS A 2 -12.42 6.30 -14.29
N GLY A 3 -12.29 7.14 -13.25
CA GLY A 3 -12.59 6.75 -11.86
C GLY A 3 -13.99 6.16 -11.65
N LEU A 4 -15.01 6.70 -12.31
CA LEU A 4 -16.39 6.18 -12.21
C LEU A 4 -16.53 4.76 -12.81
N ASP A 5 -15.89 4.51 -13.96
CA ASP A 5 -15.95 3.19 -14.62
C ASP A 5 -15.29 2.12 -13.74
N LEU A 6 -14.16 2.47 -13.10
CA LEU A 6 -13.49 1.59 -12.16
C LEU A 6 -14.36 1.28 -10.94
N ILE A 7 -14.99 2.30 -10.34
CA ILE A 7 -15.90 2.11 -9.19
C ILE A 7 -17.04 1.16 -9.55
N ASN A 8 -17.69 1.38 -10.70
CA ASN A 8 -18.79 0.55 -11.16
C ASN A 8 -18.35 -0.89 -11.41
N LYS A 9 -17.18 -1.07 -12.03
CA LYS A 9 -16.61 -2.39 -12.29
C LYS A 9 -16.30 -3.15 -11.00
N LEU A 10 -15.56 -2.53 -10.07
CA LEU A 10 -15.23 -3.16 -8.78
C LEU A 10 -16.49 -3.52 -7.99
N HIS A 11 -17.53 -2.69 -8.08
CA HIS A 11 -18.82 -3.01 -7.48
C HIS A 11 -19.46 -4.24 -8.11
N ALA A 12 -19.64 -4.23 -9.44
CA ALA A 12 -20.36 -5.27 -10.16
C ALA A 12 -19.64 -6.62 -10.17
N ASP A 13 -18.32 -6.60 -10.39
CA ASP A 13 -17.53 -7.80 -10.65
C ASP A 13 -17.00 -8.44 -9.37
N ASP A 14 -16.63 -7.63 -8.36
CA ASP A 14 -15.91 -8.12 -7.17
C ASP A 14 -16.76 -8.03 -5.89
N LEU A 15 -17.25 -6.82 -5.56
CA LEU A 15 -17.86 -6.57 -4.25
C LEU A 15 -19.29 -7.12 -4.15
N LYS A 16 -20.13 -6.88 -5.16
CA LYS A 16 -21.54 -7.30 -5.12
C LYS A 16 -21.68 -8.82 -5.03
N PRO A 17 -20.96 -9.64 -5.81
CA PRO A 17 -21.03 -11.09 -5.67
C PRO A 17 -20.60 -11.60 -4.29
N ALA A 18 -19.54 -11.02 -3.71
CA ALA A 18 -19.07 -11.39 -2.38
C ALA A 18 -20.08 -11.01 -1.28
N ILE A 19 -20.69 -9.83 -1.37
CA ILE A 19 -21.77 -9.40 -0.47
C ILE A 19 -22.99 -10.33 -0.61
N ASP A 20 -23.37 -10.68 -1.84
CA ASP A 20 -24.51 -11.55 -2.09
C ASP A 20 -24.30 -12.95 -1.52
N ARG A 21 -23.07 -13.48 -1.61
CA ARG A 21 -22.71 -14.76 -0.99
C ARG A 21 -22.86 -14.70 0.52
N TYR A 22 -22.36 -13.65 1.16
CA TYR A 22 -22.54 -13.44 2.60
C TYR A 22 -24.02 -13.35 2.99
N VAL A 23 -24.79 -12.52 2.28
CA VAL A 23 -26.24 -12.33 2.53
C VAL A 23 -27.01 -13.63 2.34
N ARG A 24 -26.67 -14.43 1.32
CA ARG A 24 -27.30 -15.73 1.07
C ARG A 24 -27.23 -16.63 2.30
N TRP A 25 -26.06 -16.72 2.94
CA TRP A 25 -25.88 -17.59 4.10
C TRP A 25 -26.50 -17.04 5.38
N ILE A 26 -26.59 -15.71 5.53
CA ILE A 26 -27.40 -15.08 6.59
C ILE A 26 -28.89 -15.42 6.44
N ILE A 27 -29.39 -15.48 5.20
CA ILE A 27 -30.78 -15.87 4.95
C ILE A 27 -30.97 -17.38 5.20
N ALA A 28 -30.06 -18.22 4.72
CA ALA A 28 -30.13 -19.67 4.88
C ALA A 28 -30.10 -20.10 6.36
N SER A 29 -29.30 -19.44 7.20
CA SER A 29 -29.24 -19.74 8.64
C SER A 29 -30.52 -19.43 9.42
N ARG A 30 -31.46 -18.67 8.82
CA ARG A 30 -32.75 -18.31 9.41
C ARG A 30 -33.91 -19.17 8.90
N ALA A 31 -33.64 -20.13 8.00
CA ALA A 31 -34.67 -21.01 7.49
C ALA A 31 -35.08 -22.07 8.54
N ASP A 32 -36.33 -22.53 8.47
CA ASP A 32 -36.80 -23.62 9.33
C ASP A 32 -36.00 -24.90 9.05
N GLY A 33 -35.46 -25.51 10.11
CA GLY A 33 -34.61 -26.70 10.00
C GLY A 33 -33.20 -26.42 9.47
N ALA A 34 -32.71 -25.18 9.53
CA ALA A 34 -31.36 -24.86 9.11
C ALA A 34 -30.30 -25.60 9.95
N GLU A 35 -29.33 -26.20 9.25
CA GLU A 35 -28.09 -26.72 9.83
C GLU A 35 -27.16 -25.53 10.14
N VAL A 36 -27.34 -24.92 11.32
CA VAL A 36 -26.68 -23.67 11.70
C VAL A 36 -25.16 -23.80 11.67
N ASP A 37 -24.60 -24.90 12.18
CA ASP A 37 -23.15 -25.14 12.19
C ASP A 37 -22.54 -25.13 10.78
N GLN A 38 -23.26 -25.67 9.78
CA GLN A 38 -22.82 -25.62 8.39
C GLN A 38 -22.88 -24.19 7.84
N CYS A 39 -23.94 -23.46 8.18
CA CYS A 39 -24.08 -22.07 7.79
C CYS A 39 -22.98 -21.18 8.41
N GLU A 40 -22.52 -21.47 9.63
CA GLU A 40 -21.42 -20.75 10.28
C GLU A 40 -20.10 -20.90 9.51
N VAL A 41 -19.77 -22.12 9.09
CA VAL A 41 -18.56 -22.39 8.28
C VAL A 41 -18.63 -21.64 6.94
N GLU A 42 -19.77 -21.71 6.26
CA GLU A 42 -19.97 -21.03 4.99
C GLU A 42 -19.98 -19.50 5.11
N LEU A 43 -20.48 -18.96 6.22
CA LEU A 43 -20.40 -17.54 6.54
C LEU A 43 -18.95 -17.09 6.77
N ALA A 44 -18.14 -17.90 7.46
CA ALA A 44 -16.74 -17.58 7.70
C ALA A 44 -15.95 -17.48 6.38
N GLU A 45 -16.14 -18.43 5.48
CA GLU A 45 -15.53 -18.40 4.13
C GLU A 45 -16.03 -17.21 3.30
N ALA A 46 -17.35 -16.93 3.32
CA ALA A 46 -17.91 -15.78 2.60
C ALA A 46 -17.36 -14.43 3.11
N LEU A 47 -17.10 -14.31 4.41
CA LEU A 47 -16.48 -13.13 5.02
C LEU A 47 -15.01 -12.99 4.61
N ASP A 48 -14.26 -14.08 4.51
CA ASP A 48 -12.87 -14.05 4.03
C ASP A 48 -12.79 -13.60 2.56
N GLU A 49 -13.67 -14.11 1.71
CA GLU A 49 -13.79 -13.67 0.31
C GLU A 49 -14.16 -12.19 0.20
N LEU A 50 -15.15 -11.73 0.98
CA LEU A 50 -15.52 -10.32 1.02
C LEU A 50 -14.35 -9.45 1.49
N GLY A 51 -13.59 -9.90 2.50
CA GLY A 51 -12.39 -9.23 2.98
C GLY A 51 -11.32 -9.09 1.90
N LYS A 52 -11.06 -10.16 1.12
CA LYS A 52 -10.14 -10.13 -0.01
C LYS A 52 -10.61 -9.18 -1.12
N ALA A 53 -11.88 -9.26 -1.50
CA ALA A 53 -12.47 -8.38 -2.52
C ALA A 53 -12.41 -6.90 -2.10
N ALA A 54 -12.79 -6.59 -0.86
CA ALA A 54 -12.73 -5.23 -0.32
C ALA A 54 -11.30 -4.69 -0.27
N LYS A 55 -10.32 -5.51 0.11
CA LYS A 55 -8.90 -5.13 0.10
C LYS A 55 -8.41 -4.84 -1.32
N ALA A 56 -8.67 -5.73 -2.27
CA ALA A 56 -8.27 -5.55 -3.67
C ALA A 56 -8.90 -4.31 -4.30
N ALA A 57 -10.21 -4.11 -4.10
CA ALA A 57 -10.93 -2.92 -4.60
C ALA A 57 -10.36 -1.63 -3.99
N ARG A 58 -10.07 -1.63 -2.69
CA ARG A 58 -9.41 -0.49 -2.02
C ARG A 58 -8.04 -0.19 -2.62
N GLU A 59 -7.22 -1.20 -2.86
CA GLU A 59 -5.89 -1.03 -3.46
C GLU A 59 -5.99 -0.47 -4.89
N ALA A 60 -6.92 -0.98 -5.71
CA ALA A 60 -7.18 -0.49 -7.06
C ALA A 60 -7.63 0.98 -7.08
N LEU A 61 -8.55 1.37 -6.19
CA LEU A 61 -8.98 2.77 -6.07
C LEU A 61 -7.83 3.67 -5.63
N ARG A 62 -6.98 3.20 -4.71
CA ARG A 62 -5.82 3.98 -4.26
C ARG A 62 -4.79 4.16 -5.37
N ALA A 63 -4.56 3.16 -6.21
CA ALA A 63 -3.72 3.27 -7.39
C ALA A 63 -4.31 4.26 -8.41
N SER A 64 -5.61 4.16 -8.70
CA SER A 64 -6.28 5.08 -9.62
C SER A 64 -6.18 6.56 -9.16
N VAL A 65 -6.35 6.81 -7.87
CA VAL A 65 -6.19 8.17 -7.31
C VAL A 65 -4.73 8.62 -7.38
N HIS A 66 -3.77 7.71 -7.15
CA HIS A 66 -2.34 8.01 -7.28
C HIS A 66 -1.99 8.43 -8.71
N ASP A 67 -2.44 7.68 -9.70
CA ASP A 67 -2.20 7.96 -11.11
C ASP A 67 -2.80 9.32 -11.52
N GLU A 68 -4.03 9.60 -11.10
CA GLU A 68 -4.70 10.88 -11.37
C GLU A 68 -3.97 12.07 -10.73
N MET A 69 -3.48 11.92 -9.49
CA MET A 69 -2.66 12.94 -8.83
C MET A 69 -1.37 13.23 -9.58
N LEU A 70 -0.71 12.19 -10.11
CA LEU A 70 0.51 12.33 -10.92
C LEU A 70 0.22 13.02 -12.26
N GLU A 71 -0.83 12.59 -12.97
CA GLU A 71 -1.23 13.15 -14.26
C GLU A 71 -1.60 14.64 -14.15
N CYS A 72 -2.25 15.04 -13.07
CA CYS A 72 -2.70 16.41 -12.85
C CYS A 72 -1.70 17.28 -12.07
N GLY A 73 -0.56 16.72 -11.63
CA GLY A 73 0.43 17.44 -10.82
C GLY A 73 -0.07 17.87 -9.43
N ILE A 74 -1.09 17.17 -8.90
CA ILE A 74 -1.69 17.47 -7.60
C ILE A 74 -0.91 16.72 -6.52
N LEU A 75 -0.32 17.44 -5.57
CA LEU A 75 0.41 16.81 -4.45
C LEU A 75 -0.48 16.47 -3.27
N GLN A 76 -1.61 17.17 -3.08
CA GLN A 76 -2.57 16.91 -2.04
C GLN A 76 -3.94 17.46 -2.42
N PHE A 77 -5.01 16.78 -2.03
CA PHE A 77 -6.37 17.30 -2.06
C PHE A 77 -7.17 16.81 -0.86
N ASP A 78 -8.20 17.56 -0.50
CA ASP A 78 -9.09 17.25 0.60
C ASP A 78 -10.47 16.84 0.09
N THR A 79 -11.06 15.87 0.76
CA THR A 79 -12.47 15.49 0.68
C THR A 79 -13.20 16.00 1.92
N LEU A 80 -14.47 15.65 2.06
CA LEU A 80 -15.25 15.99 3.25
C LEU A 80 -14.55 15.52 4.54
N ASN A 81 -14.16 14.24 4.59
CA ASN A 81 -13.68 13.59 5.82
C ASN A 81 -12.17 13.28 5.82
N PHE A 82 -11.53 13.27 4.64
CA PHE A 82 -10.17 12.78 4.48
C PHE A 82 -9.32 13.73 3.63
N SER A 83 -8.01 13.74 3.89
CA SER A 83 -7.00 14.33 3.02
C SER A 83 -6.20 13.24 2.33
N ALA A 84 -5.97 13.38 1.03
CA ALA A 84 -5.14 12.49 0.23
C ALA A 84 -3.89 13.24 -0.24
N SER A 85 -2.71 12.73 0.10
CA SER A 85 -1.41 13.32 -0.27
C SER A 85 -0.55 12.31 -1.03
N HIS A 86 0.19 12.78 -2.03
CA HIS A 86 1.22 12.00 -2.70
C HIS A 86 2.46 11.92 -1.81
N VAL A 87 2.95 10.70 -1.55
CA VAL A 87 4.19 10.45 -0.83
C VAL A 87 5.20 9.86 -1.81
N ALA A 88 6.30 10.58 -2.02
CA ALA A 88 7.39 10.11 -2.87
C ALA A 88 7.99 8.80 -2.34
N GLY A 89 8.48 7.97 -3.26
CA GLY A 89 9.18 6.74 -2.94
C GLY A 89 10.41 6.99 -2.05
N ALA A 90 10.66 6.09 -1.09
CA ALA A 90 11.75 6.27 -0.15
C ALA A 90 13.10 5.93 -0.79
N GLN A 91 13.90 6.96 -1.12
CA GLN A 91 15.27 6.78 -1.60
C GLN A 91 16.14 6.08 -0.55
N ARG A 92 16.87 5.05 -0.97
CA ARG A 92 17.75 4.22 -0.15
C ARG A 92 19.07 4.00 -0.87
N ALA A 93 20.16 3.81 -0.12
CA ALA A 93 21.42 3.38 -0.70
C ALA A 93 21.29 1.97 -1.32
N THR A 94 21.85 1.81 -2.50
CA THR A 94 22.05 0.53 -3.18
C THR A 94 23.54 0.31 -3.34
N VAL A 95 24.05 -0.83 -2.86
CA VAL A 95 25.46 -1.19 -3.03
C VAL A 95 25.63 -1.78 -4.43
N THR A 96 26.45 -1.14 -5.26
CA THR A 96 26.77 -1.59 -6.62
C THR A 96 28.07 -2.40 -6.64
N ASP A 97 29.03 -2.07 -5.78
CA ASP A 97 30.28 -2.80 -5.61
C ASP A 97 30.76 -2.71 -4.15
N LEU A 98 30.61 -3.81 -3.42
CA LEU A 98 30.97 -3.89 -2.01
C LEU A 98 32.48 -3.67 -1.76
N LYS A 99 33.35 -4.10 -2.68
CA LYS A 99 34.81 -3.97 -2.52
C LYS A 99 35.22 -2.52 -2.67
N LYS A 100 34.69 -1.83 -3.68
CA LYS A 100 34.91 -0.39 -3.87
C LYS A 100 34.36 0.42 -2.70
N LEU A 101 33.15 0.09 -2.24
CA LEU A 101 32.53 0.74 -1.10
C LEU A 101 33.38 0.62 0.17
N ARG A 102 33.93 -0.57 0.43
CA ARG A 102 34.79 -0.81 1.58
C ARG A 102 36.14 -0.10 1.51
N ALA A 103 36.71 0.03 0.31
CA ALA A 103 37.94 0.78 0.10
C ALA A 103 37.73 2.30 0.24
N ALA A 104 36.61 2.81 -0.28
CA ALA A 104 36.29 4.23 -0.26
C ALA A 104 35.85 4.73 1.12
N ARG A 105 35.06 3.93 1.85
CA ARG A 105 34.45 4.29 3.13
C ARG A 105 34.50 3.14 4.14
N PRO A 106 35.69 2.77 4.63
CA PRO A 106 35.83 1.73 5.66
C PRO A 106 35.15 2.11 6.98
N ASP A 107 34.95 3.41 7.23
CA ASP A 107 34.25 3.97 8.40
C ASP A 107 32.76 3.59 8.45
N LEU A 108 32.16 3.19 7.33
CA LEU A 108 30.78 2.73 7.28
C LEU A 108 30.60 1.27 7.71
N PHE A 109 31.68 0.54 7.96
CA PHE A 109 31.64 -0.87 8.38
C PHE A 109 31.86 -0.97 9.89
N LYS A 110 30.91 -1.58 10.59
CA LYS A 110 31.02 -1.77 12.04
C LYS A 110 32.09 -2.83 12.36
N PRO A 111 32.97 -2.63 13.36
CA PRO A 111 34.08 -3.54 13.63
C PRO A 111 33.66 -4.98 13.91
N GLN A 112 32.49 -5.20 14.52
CA GLN A 112 31.83 -6.50 14.69
C GLN A 112 30.36 -6.30 15.10
N PRO A 113 29.39 -6.95 14.46
CA PRO A 113 29.49 -7.67 13.19
C PRO A 113 29.87 -6.72 12.04
N ASP A 114 30.57 -7.24 11.02
CA ASP A 114 31.06 -6.52 9.82
C ASP A 114 29.92 -6.09 8.89
N ASN A 115 28.98 -5.34 9.46
CA ASN A 115 27.78 -4.90 8.83
C ASN A 115 27.96 -3.46 8.34
N LEU A 116 27.56 -3.25 7.09
CA LEU A 116 27.45 -1.93 6.51
C LEU A 116 26.38 -1.11 7.25
N ASP A 117 26.74 0.09 7.68
CA ASP A 117 25.80 1.09 8.16
C ASP A 117 25.05 1.73 6.98
N THR A 118 24.00 1.04 6.54
CA THR A 118 23.15 1.47 5.41
C THR A 118 22.44 2.79 5.67
N ALA A 119 22.20 3.15 6.93
CA ALA A 119 21.59 4.43 7.30
C ALA A 119 22.58 5.58 7.12
N ALA A 120 23.81 5.43 7.58
CA ALA A 120 24.88 6.39 7.37
C ALA A 120 25.21 6.53 5.87
N LEU A 121 25.28 5.42 5.13
CA LEU A 121 25.48 5.42 3.67
C LEU A 121 24.35 6.17 2.94
N THR A 122 23.09 5.87 3.28
CA THR A 122 21.93 6.55 2.68
C THR A 122 21.95 8.06 2.99
N LYS A 123 22.35 8.45 4.20
CA LYS A 123 22.47 9.87 4.60
C LYS A 123 23.53 10.60 3.78
N LEU A 124 24.69 9.98 3.54
CA LEU A 124 25.76 10.56 2.72
C LEU A 124 25.32 10.76 1.28
N LEU A 125 24.75 9.72 0.67
CA LEU A 125 24.28 9.77 -0.71
C LEU A 125 23.14 10.80 -0.89
N LYS A 126 22.23 10.93 0.08
CA LYS A 126 21.20 11.98 0.10
C LYS A 126 21.77 13.39 0.23
N ALA A 127 22.94 13.56 0.84
CA ALA A 127 23.64 14.83 0.93
C ALA A 127 24.43 15.17 -0.36
N GLY A 128 24.31 14.35 -1.41
CA GLY A 128 25.04 14.53 -2.67
C GLY A 128 26.50 14.09 -2.64
N ILE A 129 26.93 13.42 -1.57
CA ILE A 129 28.29 12.89 -1.46
C ILE A 129 28.37 11.62 -2.30
N MET A 130 29.19 11.65 -3.35
CA MET A 130 29.49 10.44 -4.14
C MET A 130 30.30 9.45 -3.30
N VAL A 131 29.88 8.19 -3.30
CA VAL A 131 30.55 7.09 -2.61
C VAL A 131 30.77 5.97 -3.61
N ASP A 132 32.02 5.69 -3.98
CA ASP A 132 32.33 4.63 -4.94
C ASP A 132 31.77 3.28 -4.48
N GLY A 133 31.12 2.57 -5.40
CA GLY A 133 30.49 1.27 -5.09
C GLY A 133 29.11 1.36 -4.42
N ALA A 134 28.53 2.55 -4.31
CA ALA A 134 27.15 2.73 -3.89
C ALA A 134 26.44 3.86 -4.65
N GLU A 135 25.14 3.71 -4.83
CA GLU A 135 24.28 4.70 -5.51
C GLU A 135 23.01 4.94 -4.70
N LEU A 136 22.39 6.11 -4.87
CA LEU A 136 21.10 6.40 -4.26
C LEU A 136 20.00 5.93 -5.21
N SER A 137 19.10 5.06 -4.73
CA SER A 137 17.92 4.70 -5.50
C SER A 137 17.03 5.92 -5.73
N ASN A 138 16.27 5.92 -6.84
CA ASN A 138 15.24 6.93 -7.10
C ASN A 138 14.04 6.86 -6.13
N GLY A 139 14.04 5.89 -5.21
CA GLY A 139 12.99 5.67 -4.21
C GLY A 139 11.83 4.80 -4.67
N GLY A 140 11.80 4.39 -5.95
CA GLY A 140 10.69 3.64 -6.54
C GLY A 140 9.42 4.48 -6.70
N ALA A 141 8.32 3.80 -7.03
CA ALA A 141 7.02 4.45 -7.14
C ALA A 141 6.59 5.03 -5.78
N GLY A 142 6.08 6.26 -5.80
CA GLY A 142 5.40 6.84 -4.66
C GLY A 142 4.11 6.08 -4.32
N HIS A 143 3.45 6.50 -3.25
CA HIS A 143 2.13 6.00 -2.89
C HIS A 143 1.25 7.14 -2.39
N ILE A 144 -0.06 6.94 -2.40
CA ILE A 144 -0.96 7.89 -1.74
C ILE A 144 -1.05 7.60 -0.24
N GLN A 145 -1.04 8.66 0.56
CA GLN A 145 -1.39 8.61 1.97
C GLN A 145 -2.76 9.24 2.15
N ILE A 146 -3.70 8.50 2.76
CA ILE A 146 -5.03 9.01 3.10
C ILE A 146 -5.12 9.12 4.62
N LYS A 147 -5.49 10.30 5.12
CA LYS A 147 -5.61 10.59 6.56
C LYS A 147 -6.96 11.24 6.85
N ALA A 148 -7.55 10.94 8.00
CA ALA A 148 -8.72 11.66 8.49
C ALA A 148 -8.35 13.14 8.74
N ARG A 149 -9.28 14.05 8.44
CA ARG A 149 -9.11 15.47 8.75
C ARG A 149 -9.30 15.70 10.25
N LYS A 150 -8.38 16.44 10.87
CA LYS A 150 -8.44 16.74 12.32
C LYS A 150 -9.43 17.85 12.65
N ASP A 151 -9.75 18.65 11.65
CA ASP A 151 -10.61 19.83 11.68
C ASP A 151 -12.11 19.48 11.68
N GLN A 152 -12.44 18.19 11.63
CA GLN A 152 -13.77 17.63 11.84
C GLN A 152 -13.74 16.58 12.95
N ALA A 153 -13.24 16.96 14.13
CA ALA A 153 -13.60 16.25 15.34
C ALA A 153 -15.09 16.57 15.62
N ALA A 154 -15.95 15.57 15.47
CA ALA A 154 -17.29 15.59 16.05
C ALA A 154 -17.19 15.71 17.58
#